data_AF-C3YCF2-F1
#
_entry.id   AF-C3YCF2-F1
#
_cell.length_a   1.000
_cell.length_b   1.000
_cell.length_c   1.000
_cell.angle_alpha   90.00
_cell.angle_beta   90.00
_cell.angle_gamma   90.00
#
_symmetry.space_group_name_H-M   'P 1'
#
loop_
_entity.id
_entity.type
_entity.pdbx_description
1 polymer ?
#
loop_
_entity_poly.entity_id
_entity_poly.type
_entity_poly.pdbx_seq_one_letter_code
_entity_poly.pdbx_strand_id
1 'polypeptide(L)'
;MATASPFIRSLRNWFAGGARQLQLRYAEDVATRSPPPANLPEGISHKLSDNYYLTRDGRRLMTPPEVVYGQRKLIAEGESAEEAAPPKAKRPPIPGDGLSYEWKEMPPLQ
;
A
#
# COMPACT_ATOMS: atom_id res chain seq x y z
N MET A 1 -4.21 -36.00 10.07
CA MET A 1 -4.52 -37.30 9.47
C MET A 1 -5.90 -37.33 8.84
N ALA A 2 -5.97 -37.39 7.51
CA ALA A 2 -7.23 -37.61 6.80
C ALA A 2 -7.70 -39.07 6.98
N THR A 3 -8.91 -39.26 7.49
CA THR A 3 -9.42 -40.57 7.94
C THR A 3 -10.21 -41.34 6.88
N ALA A 4 -10.43 -40.76 5.69
CA ALA A 4 -11.20 -41.41 4.63
C ALA A 4 -10.45 -42.62 4.05
N SER A 5 -11.18 -43.73 3.88
CA SER A 5 -10.66 -44.95 3.27
C SER A 5 -10.21 -44.71 1.81
N PRO A 6 -9.25 -45.49 1.29
CA PRO A 6 -8.76 -45.34 -0.08
C PRO A 6 -9.88 -45.38 -1.13
N PHE A 7 -10.88 -46.24 -0.94
CA PHE A 7 -12.04 -46.36 -1.84
C PHE A 7 -12.88 -45.06 -1.90
N ILE A 8 -13.26 -44.52 -0.73
CA ILE A 8 -14.05 -43.29 -0.64
C ILE A 8 -13.27 -42.10 -1.22
N ARG A 9 -11.95 -42.07 -1.01
CA ARG A 9 -11.07 -41.04 -1.56
C ARG A 9 -11.06 -41.05 -3.09
N SER A 10 -10.92 -42.23 -3.71
CA SER A 10 -10.95 -42.38 -5.17
C SER A 10 -12.32 -42.04 -5.74
N LEU A 11 -13.40 -42.50 -5.12
CA LEU A 11 -14.78 -42.19 -5.53
C LEU A 11 -15.04 -40.68 -5.52
N ARG A 12 -14.67 -40.00 -4.43
CA ARG A 12 -14.81 -38.54 -4.28
C ARG A 12 -14.00 -37.77 -5.32
N ASN A 13 -12.78 -38.21 -5.62
CA ASN A 13 -11.92 -37.55 -6.61
C ASN A 13 -12.47 -37.75 -8.03
N TRP A 14 -13.06 -38.91 -8.33
CA TRP A 14 -13.71 -39.18 -9.62
C TRP A 14 -14.90 -38.25 -9.86
N PHE A 15 -15.82 -38.14 -8.90
CA PHE A 15 -16.95 -37.20 -8.99
C PHE A 15 -16.51 -35.72 -9.02
N ALA A 16 -15.29 -35.42 -8.58
CA ALA A 16 -14.74 -34.07 -8.62
C ALA A 16 -14.15 -33.64 -9.96
N GLY A 17 -13.86 -34.60 -10.83
CA GLY A 17 -12.98 -34.39 -11.99
C GLY A 17 -11.49 -34.23 -11.65
N GLY A 18 -11.03 -34.65 -10.46
CA GLY A 18 -9.59 -34.57 -10.12
C GLY A 18 -9.24 -34.72 -8.65
N ALA A 19 -7.93 -34.79 -8.38
CA ALA A 19 -7.40 -34.74 -7.02
C ALA A 19 -7.63 -33.34 -6.43
N ARG A 20 -8.12 -33.29 -5.18
CA ARG A 20 -8.43 -32.05 -4.47
C ARG A 20 -7.64 -31.95 -3.18
N GLN A 21 -7.19 -30.73 -2.87
CA GLN A 21 -6.67 -30.40 -1.55
C GLN A 21 -7.79 -30.49 -0.50
N LEU A 22 -7.49 -31.03 0.67
CA LEU A 22 -8.45 -31.12 1.77
C LEU A 22 -8.68 -29.72 2.36
N GLN A 23 -9.94 -29.35 2.55
CA GLN A 23 -10.30 -28.06 3.17
C GLN A 23 -10.03 -28.06 4.69
N LEU A 24 -10.04 -29.25 5.30
CA LEU A 24 -9.71 -29.42 6.71
C LEU A 24 -8.20 -29.35 6.89
N ARG A 25 -7.81 -28.61 7.91
CA ARG A 25 -6.41 -28.43 8.30
C ARG A 25 -6.00 -29.53 9.28
N TYR A 26 -4.92 -30.23 8.96
CA TYR A 26 -4.33 -31.22 9.86
C TYR A 26 -3.06 -30.68 10.52
N ALA A 27 -2.63 -31.31 11.61
CA ALA A 27 -1.47 -30.87 12.38
C ALA A 27 -0.16 -30.82 11.57
N GLU A 28 -0.05 -31.64 10.51
CA GLU A 28 1.10 -31.68 9.60
C GLU A 28 1.13 -30.46 8.66
N ASP A 29 -0.04 -29.93 8.28
CA ASP A 29 -0.19 -28.84 7.32
C ASP A 29 -0.25 -27.46 7.97
N VAL A 30 -0.20 -27.40 9.32
CA VAL A 30 -0.36 -26.17 10.10
C VAL A 30 0.83 -25.98 11.01
N ALA A 31 1.27 -24.73 11.16
CA ALA A 31 2.28 -24.36 12.14
C ALA A 31 1.87 -24.79 13.57
N THR A 32 2.88 -25.10 14.39
CA THR A 32 2.70 -25.47 15.80
C THR A 32 2.01 -24.37 16.59
N ARG A 33 1.13 -24.75 17.53
CA ARG A 33 0.45 -23.80 18.44
C ARG A 33 1.39 -23.13 19.45
N SER A 34 2.52 -23.78 19.75
CA SER A 34 3.57 -23.25 20.62
C SER A 34 4.84 -23.09 19.78
N PRO A 35 4.98 -21.97 19.05
CA PRO A 35 6.22 -21.67 18.35
C PRO A 35 7.35 -21.35 19.33
N PRO A 36 8.63 -21.51 18.93
CA PRO A 36 9.75 -21.03 19.72
C PRO A 36 9.69 -19.51 19.92
N PRO A 37 10.36 -18.96 20.96
CA PRO A 37 10.41 -17.52 21.16
C PRO A 37 11.04 -16.83 19.94
N ALA A 38 10.40 -15.76 19.47
CA ALA A 38 10.90 -14.99 18.33
C ALA A 38 11.96 -13.98 18.76
N ASN A 39 12.98 -13.76 17.92
CA ASN A 39 13.92 -12.65 18.03
C ASN A 39 13.64 -11.66 16.89
N LEU A 40 12.88 -10.59 17.18
CA LEU A 40 12.46 -9.61 16.18
C LEU A 40 13.59 -8.60 15.91
N PRO A 41 13.77 -8.17 14.64
CA PRO A 41 14.73 -7.12 14.34
C PRO A 41 14.30 -5.80 14.98
N GLU A 42 15.28 -4.98 15.31
CA GLU A 42 15.05 -3.65 15.87
C GLU A 42 14.47 -2.67 14.84
N GLY A 43 13.78 -1.64 15.33
CA GLY A 43 13.28 -0.56 14.50
C GLY A 43 14.40 0.37 14.02
N ILE A 44 14.15 1.10 12.94
CA ILE A 44 15.13 2.01 12.30
C ILE A 44 15.63 3.12 13.25
N SER A 45 14.82 3.47 14.26
CA SER A 45 15.16 4.48 15.27
C SER A 45 15.84 3.89 16.52
N HIS A 46 16.27 2.63 16.53
CA HIS A 46 17.11 2.07 17.61
C HIS A 46 18.59 2.34 17.31
N LYS A 47 18.95 3.62 17.24
CA LYS A 47 20.33 4.07 16.99
C LYS A 47 20.90 4.73 18.23
N LEU A 48 22.17 4.45 18.54
CA LEU A 48 22.88 4.98 19.71
C LEU A 48 23.31 6.45 19.54
N SER A 49 23.57 6.89 18.30
CA SER A 49 23.97 8.25 17.95
C SER A 49 23.14 8.77 16.76
N ASP A 50 23.18 10.09 16.53
CA ASP A 50 22.52 10.77 15.41
C ASP A 50 21.02 10.44 15.26
N ASN A 51 20.33 10.36 16.40
CA ASN A 51 18.94 9.93 16.49
C ASN A 51 18.08 10.88 17.33
N TYR A 52 18.29 12.18 17.13
CA TYR A 52 17.49 13.20 17.81
C TYR A 52 16.03 13.12 17.37
N TYR A 53 15.10 13.13 18.32
CA TYR A 53 13.67 13.05 18.02
C TYR A 53 13.20 14.19 17.11
N LEU A 54 13.80 15.38 17.24
CA LEU A 54 13.50 16.57 16.45
C LEU A 54 13.60 16.34 14.93
N THR A 55 14.58 15.58 14.45
CA THR A 55 14.81 15.40 13.00
C THR A 55 13.84 14.40 12.36
N ARG A 56 13.15 13.58 13.16
CA ARG A 56 12.21 12.55 12.70
C ARG A 56 10.75 12.82 13.07
N ASP A 57 10.48 13.91 13.78
CA ASP A 57 9.13 14.23 14.25
C ASP A 57 8.26 14.82 13.13
N GLY A 58 7.73 13.95 12.26
CA GLY A 58 6.81 14.35 11.19
C GLY A 58 5.53 15.04 11.68
N ARG A 59 5.16 14.85 12.97
CA ARG A 59 3.99 15.51 13.56
C ARG A 59 4.14 17.03 13.62
N ARG A 60 5.39 17.52 13.75
CA ARG A 60 5.72 18.95 13.79
C ARG A 60 6.05 19.54 12.42
N LEU A 61 6.22 18.70 11.40
CA LEU A 61 6.38 19.14 10.01
C LEU A 61 5.04 19.53 9.38
N MET A 62 3.91 19.19 10.02
CA MET A 62 2.59 19.55 9.55
C MET A 62 2.38 21.06 9.68
N THR A 63 2.21 21.73 8.54
CA THR A 63 1.79 23.14 8.47
C THR A 63 0.29 23.24 8.24
N PRO A 64 -0.34 24.37 8.59
CA PRO A 64 -1.71 24.65 8.16
C PRO A 64 -1.86 24.56 6.64
N PRO A 65 -3.06 24.23 6.12
CA PRO A 65 -3.29 24.14 4.69
C PRO A 65 -3.11 25.51 4.02
N GLU A 66 -2.56 25.50 2.81
CA GLU A 66 -2.42 26.70 1.99
C GLU A 66 -3.79 27.17 1.49
N VAL A 67 -4.10 28.45 1.70
CA VAL A 67 -5.38 29.05 1.28
C VAL A 67 -5.23 29.59 -0.15
N VAL A 68 -5.68 28.82 -1.14
CA VAL A 68 -5.61 29.19 -2.57
C VAL A 68 -6.60 30.32 -2.93
N TYR A 69 -7.72 30.42 -2.22
CA TYR A 69 -8.71 31.47 -2.43
C TYR A 69 -9.36 31.88 -1.10
N GLY A 70 -9.43 33.18 -0.83
CA GLY A 70 -10.07 33.76 0.34
C GLY A 70 -10.81 35.05 -0.01
N GLN A 71 -11.83 35.41 0.77
CA GLN A 71 -12.62 36.63 0.54
C GLN A 71 -11.81 37.93 0.75
N ARG A 72 -10.69 37.86 1.48
CA ARG A 72 -9.76 38.98 1.70
C ARG A 72 -8.52 38.77 0.85
N LYS A 73 -8.17 39.79 0.05
CA LYS A 73 -6.97 39.79 -0.80
C LYS A 73 -5.73 39.89 0.10
N LEU A 74 -4.91 38.85 0.16
CA LEU A 74 -3.55 39.00 0.71
C LEU A 74 -2.77 39.94 -0.21
N ILE A 75 -2.07 40.91 0.38
CA ILE A 75 -1.12 41.75 -0.34
C ILE A 75 0.09 40.85 -0.61
N ALA A 76 0.39 40.62 -1.89
CA ALA A 76 1.59 39.88 -2.27
C ALA A 76 2.82 40.64 -1.76
N GLU A 77 3.78 39.90 -1.20
CA GLU A 77 5.06 40.45 -0.78
C GLU A 77 5.85 40.85 -2.04
N GLY A 78 5.78 42.12 -2.42
CA GLY A 78 6.85 42.85 -3.08
C GLY A 78 7.39 42.40 -4.44
N GLU A 79 6.61 41.82 -5.35
CA GLU A 79 7.02 41.73 -6.78
C GLU A 79 6.08 42.51 -7.71
N SER A 80 6.70 43.42 -8.47
CA SER A 80 6.09 44.37 -9.39
C SER A 80 5.31 43.66 -10.50
N ALA A 81 4.02 43.97 -10.57
CA ALA A 81 3.07 43.46 -11.56
C ALA A 81 3.24 44.12 -12.95
N GLU A 82 4.43 44.03 -13.57
CA GLU A 82 4.67 44.65 -14.89
C GLU A 82 4.96 43.68 -16.05
N GLU A 83 5.00 42.36 -15.83
CA GLU A 83 5.16 41.40 -16.95
C GLU A 83 4.07 40.32 -17.00
N ALA A 84 2.82 40.75 -17.14
CA ALA A 84 1.72 39.86 -17.49
C ALA A 84 1.60 39.72 -19.02
N ALA A 85 2.31 38.74 -19.58
CA ALA A 85 2.12 38.28 -20.96
C ALA A 85 0.65 37.85 -21.23
N PRO A 86 0.14 37.96 -22.48
CA PRO A 86 -1.26 37.66 -22.80
C PRO A 86 -1.63 36.21 -22.44
N PRO A 87 -2.85 35.96 -21.94
CA PRO A 87 -3.25 34.65 -21.48
C PRO A 87 -3.30 33.66 -22.65
N LYS A 88 -2.32 32.76 -22.72
CA LYS A 88 -2.40 31.56 -23.56
C LYS A 88 -3.65 30.76 -23.16
N ALA A 89 -4.38 30.21 -24.13
CA ALA A 89 -5.56 29.39 -23.89
C ALA A 89 -5.26 28.27 -22.88
N LYS A 90 -5.77 28.41 -21.66
CA LYS A 90 -5.54 27.45 -20.57
C LYS A 90 -6.45 26.25 -20.81
N ARG A 91 -5.85 25.06 -20.95
CA ARG A 91 -6.61 23.79 -20.86
C ARG A 91 -7.29 23.74 -19.48
N PRO A 92 -8.47 23.10 -19.36
CA PRO A 92 -9.07 22.92 -18.04
C PRO A 92 -8.10 22.15 -17.13
N PRO A 93 -7.89 22.58 -15.87
CA PRO A 93 -7.03 21.87 -14.95
C PRO A 93 -7.63 20.50 -14.63
N ILE A 94 -6.84 19.44 -14.79
CA ILE A 94 -7.19 18.07 -14.39
C ILE A 94 -6.29 17.73 -13.19
N PRO A 95 -6.84 17.20 -12.07
CA PRO A 95 -6.00 16.75 -10.97
C PRO A 95 -5.19 15.51 -11.39
N GLY A 96 -3.87 15.55 -11.16
CA GLY A 96 -2.94 14.50 -11.58
C GLY A 96 -2.63 14.50 -13.08
N ASP A 97 -1.91 13.48 -13.55
CA ASP A 97 -1.36 13.43 -14.92
C ASP A 97 -2.35 12.96 -16.01
N GLY A 98 -3.65 12.92 -15.72
CA GLY A 98 -4.65 12.47 -16.71
C GLY A 98 -4.46 11.03 -17.20
N LEU A 99 -3.69 10.23 -16.47
CA LEU A 99 -3.39 8.84 -16.79
C LEU A 99 -4.65 7.98 -16.61
N SER A 100 -5.18 7.48 -17.72
CA SER A 100 -6.05 6.30 -17.72
C SER A 100 -5.22 5.10 -17.27
N TYR A 101 -5.57 4.50 -16.13
CA TYR A 101 -4.94 3.25 -15.69
C TYR A 101 -5.24 2.14 -16.69
N GLU A 102 -4.28 1.85 -17.57
CA GLU A 102 -4.31 0.67 -18.43
C GLU A 102 -3.62 -0.46 -17.67
N TRP A 103 -4.41 -1.28 -16.99
CA TRP A 103 -3.92 -2.49 -16.35
C TRP A 103 -3.38 -3.41 -17.44
N LYS A 104 -2.05 -3.49 -17.57
CA LYS A 104 -1.42 -4.48 -18.45
C LYS A 104 -1.79 -5.87 -17.95
N GLU A 105 -2.29 -6.72 -18.84
CA GLU A 105 -2.54 -8.12 -18.54
C GLU A 105 -1.22 -8.74 -18.03
N MET A 106 -1.23 -9.26 -16.81
CA MET A 106 -0.05 -9.92 -16.25
C MET A 106 0.27 -11.16 -17.10
N PRO A 107 1.54 -11.43 -17.42
CA PRO A 107 1.90 -12.70 -18.04
C PRO A 107 1.46 -13.84 -17.13
N PRO A 108 1.01 -14.99 -17.69
CA PRO A 108 0.59 -16.13 -16.89
C PRO A 108 1.73 -16.55 -15.96
N LEU A 109 1.40 -16.74 -14.69
CA LEU A 109 2.32 -17.29 -13.69
C LEU A 109 2.77 -18.66 -14.19
N GLN A 110 4.08 -18.81 -14.44
CA GLN A 110 4.72 -20.07 -14.82
C GLN A 110 4.71 -21.08 -13.67
#